data_AF-A0A7K7FFV7-F1
#
_entry.id   AF-A0A7K7FFV7-F1
#
_cell.length_a   1.000
_cell.length_b   1.000
_cell.length_c   1.000
_cell.angle_alpha   90.00
_cell.angle_beta   90.00
_cell.angle_gamma   90.00
#
_symmetry.space_group_name_H-M   'P 1'
#
loop_
_entity.id
_entity.type
_entity.pdbx_description
1 polymer ?
#
loop_
_entity_poly.entity_id
_entity_poly.type
_entity_poly.pdbx_seq_one_letter_code
_entity_poly.pdbx_strand_id
1 'polypeptide(L)'
;VNNNGVISFDTRVSQYTPDPFPLADGRPFVAPFWADVDNVLGGDVFYRETTDPTLLARLTGDIKQYFPAVPFAATWAFVATWDHVAYYGSTTTKGNTFQAVLTTDTKMSFVIFNYWDIQWTTGAASDGDAETGLGGTPAHAGFNSGDDTNFYNIPGSETDAIINITETSNVNVPGRWVFQVDDFKVTGVPTEVPKMAAANNCWL
;
A
#
# COMPACT_ATOMS: atom_id res chain seq x y z
N VAL A 1 12.09 -0.29 3.82
CA VAL A 1 11.10 -1.37 3.92
C VAL A 1 11.25 -2.02 5.29
N ASN A 2 10.16 -2.16 6.02
CA ASN A 2 10.12 -2.94 7.27
C ASN A 2 9.10 -4.08 7.17
N ASN A 3 9.07 -4.93 8.18
CA ASN A 3 8.07 -5.99 8.33
C ASN A 3 6.66 -5.41 8.40
N ASN A 4 6.45 -4.32 9.15
CA ASN A 4 5.15 -3.70 9.45
C ASN A 4 4.48 -2.98 8.26
N GLY A 5 4.80 -3.33 7.01
CA GLY A 5 4.09 -2.79 5.85
C GLY A 5 4.42 -1.35 5.48
N VAL A 6 5.63 -0.86 5.82
CA VAL A 6 6.06 0.52 5.55
C VAL A 6 7.35 0.59 4.72
N ILE A 7 7.39 1.56 3.80
CA ILE A 7 8.58 2.04 3.10
C ILE A 7 8.88 3.46 3.58
N SER A 8 9.83 3.61 4.50
CA SER A 8 10.24 4.92 5.01
C SER A 8 11.44 5.51 4.28
N PHE A 9 11.47 6.84 4.25
CA PHE A 9 12.59 7.61 3.73
C PHE A 9 13.35 8.25 4.90
N ASP A 10 14.66 8.37 4.75
CA ASP A 10 15.64 8.94 5.71
C ASP A 10 15.79 8.21 7.06
N THR A 11 14.68 7.92 7.74
CA THR A 11 14.65 7.35 9.08
C THR A 11 13.97 5.97 9.10
N ARG A 12 14.46 5.11 9.99
CA ARG A 12 13.83 3.80 10.21
C ARG A 12 12.56 3.96 11.06
N VAL A 13 11.52 3.21 10.71
CA VAL A 13 10.28 3.12 11.48
C VAL A 13 10.15 1.72 12.06
N SER A 14 10.10 1.61 13.39
CA SER A 14 9.89 0.36 14.13
C SER A 14 8.52 0.28 14.79
N GLN A 15 7.70 1.32 14.64
CA GLN A 15 6.36 1.38 15.19
C GLN A 15 5.44 0.41 14.43
N TYR A 16 4.59 -0.28 15.16
CA TYR A 16 3.70 -1.34 14.66
C TYR A 16 2.23 -0.96 14.75
N THR A 17 1.83 -0.24 15.80
CA THR A 17 0.49 0.38 15.88
C THR A 17 0.49 1.64 15.03
N PRO A 18 -0.36 1.75 14.00
CA PRO A 18 -0.36 2.90 13.12
C PRO A 18 -0.89 4.17 13.81
N ASP A 19 -0.41 5.31 13.32
CA ASP A 19 -0.96 6.65 13.60
C ASP A 19 -1.54 7.25 12.31
N PRO A 20 -2.57 8.11 12.41
CA PRO A 20 -3.20 8.69 11.24
C PRO A 20 -2.29 9.69 10.55
N PHE A 21 -2.41 9.82 9.22
CA PHE A 21 -1.75 10.90 8.50
C PHE A 21 -2.53 12.22 8.60
N PRO A 22 -1.81 13.36 8.72
CA PRO A 22 -0.36 13.49 8.70
C PRO A 22 0.28 13.10 10.03
N LEU A 23 1.49 12.52 9.98
CA LEU A 23 2.22 12.12 11.19
C LEU A 23 2.77 13.35 11.91
N ALA A 24 2.55 13.42 13.22
CA ALA A 24 2.98 14.55 14.04
C ALA A 24 4.50 14.78 14.08
N ASP A 25 5.29 13.76 13.76
CA ASP A 25 6.75 13.85 13.69
C ASP A 25 7.30 14.12 12.28
N GLY A 26 6.42 14.35 11.31
CA GLY A 26 6.79 14.77 9.96
C GLY A 26 7.57 13.72 9.17
N ARG A 27 7.55 12.43 9.56
CA ARG A 27 8.32 11.41 8.84
C ARG A 27 7.71 11.12 7.46
N PRO A 28 8.50 11.22 6.36
CA PRO A 28 8.03 10.82 5.05
C PRO A 28 8.07 9.30 4.92
N PHE A 29 6.92 8.69 4.63
CA PHE A 29 6.88 7.28 4.25
C PHE A 29 5.60 6.88 3.52
N VAL A 30 5.71 5.74 2.84
CA VAL A 30 4.65 5.07 2.11
C VAL A 30 4.21 3.83 2.90
N ALA A 31 2.92 3.71 3.16
CA ALA A 31 2.33 2.64 3.95
C ALA A 31 1.27 1.91 3.11
N PRO A 32 1.63 0.93 2.26
CA PRO A 32 0.62 0.12 1.60
C PRO A 32 -0.32 -0.55 2.60
N PHE A 33 0.19 -1.04 3.74
CA PHE A 33 -0.64 -1.61 4.81
C PHE A 33 0.14 -1.64 6.13
N TRP A 34 0.11 -0.54 6.89
CA TRP A 34 0.85 -0.41 8.15
C TRP A 34 0.12 -1.06 9.31
N ALA A 35 0.66 -2.18 9.78
CA ALA A 35 0.17 -2.92 10.95
C ALA A 35 1.29 -3.78 11.57
N ASP A 36 0.98 -4.43 12.70
CA ASP A 36 1.92 -5.26 13.45
C ASP A 36 2.13 -6.64 12.81
N VAL A 37 2.98 -6.66 11.78
CA VAL A 37 3.34 -7.87 11.02
C VAL A 37 4.40 -8.68 11.75
N ASP A 38 4.15 -9.98 11.88
CA ASP A 38 5.14 -10.94 12.39
C ASP A 38 5.41 -12.04 11.36
N ASN A 39 6.43 -11.80 10.54
CA ASN A 39 6.87 -12.75 9.52
C ASN A 39 7.69 -13.93 10.10
N VAL A 40 7.88 -14.01 11.42
CA VAL A 40 8.37 -15.24 12.07
C VAL A 40 7.25 -16.29 12.12
N LEU A 41 6.00 -15.84 12.26
CA LEU A 41 4.82 -16.71 12.31
C LEU A 41 4.34 -17.14 10.92
N GLY A 42 4.58 -16.33 9.89
CA GLY A 42 4.27 -16.69 8.51
C GLY A 42 4.51 -15.58 7.50
N GLY A 43 4.80 -16.00 6.27
CA GLY A 43 5.01 -15.11 5.13
C GLY A 43 6.41 -14.51 5.04
N ASP A 44 6.64 -13.76 3.97
CA ASP A 44 7.94 -13.18 3.63
C ASP A 44 7.80 -11.76 3.10
N VAL A 45 8.86 -10.97 3.27
CA VAL A 45 8.94 -9.61 2.72
C VAL A 45 10.05 -9.54 1.68
N PHE A 46 9.67 -9.21 0.45
CA PHE A 46 10.58 -9.07 -0.69
C PHE A 46 10.64 -7.62 -1.12
N TYR A 47 11.82 -7.15 -1.53
CA TYR A 47 11.95 -5.84 -2.17
C TYR A 47 13.07 -5.82 -3.19
N ARG A 48 12.91 -4.98 -4.22
CA ARG A 48 13.94 -4.78 -5.25
C ARG A 48 13.80 -3.42 -5.92
N GLU A 49 14.93 -2.88 -6.33
CA GLU A 49 15.01 -1.86 -7.38
C GLU A 49 15.09 -2.54 -8.75
N THR A 50 14.56 -1.89 -9.78
CA THR A 50 14.55 -2.45 -11.12
C THR A 50 14.56 -1.38 -12.21
N THR A 51 15.31 -1.69 -13.26
CA THR A 51 15.32 -0.99 -14.55
C THR A 51 14.97 -1.96 -15.70
N ASP A 52 14.31 -3.08 -15.37
CA ASP A 52 13.91 -4.07 -16.37
C ASP A 52 12.97 -3.46 -17.42
N PRO A 53 13.32 -3.48 -18.72
CA PRO A 53 12.55 -2.80 -19.75
C PRO A 53 11.11 -3.30 -19.87
N THR A 54 10.85 -4.59 -19.59
CA THR A 54 9.51 -5.18 -19.71
C THR A 54 8.61 -4.64 -18.60
N LEU A 55 9.11 -4.66 -17.37
CA LEU A 55 8.38 -4.11 -16.21
C LEU A 55 8.17 -2.60 -16.33
N LEU A 56 9.19 -1.84 -16.74
CA LEU A 56 9.06 -0.40 -16.96
C LEU A 56 8.07 -0.05 -18.07
N ALA A 57 8.03 -0.82 -19.16
CA ALA A 57 7.03 -0.66 -20.20
C ALA A 57 5.61 -0.94 -19.69
N ARG A 58 5.43 -1.96 -18.84
CA ARG A 58 4.14 -2.26 -18.19
C ARG A 58 3.70 -1.12 -17.27
N LEU A 59 4.58 -0.63 -16.40
CA LEU A 59 4.29 0.52 -15.53
C LEU A 59 3.94 1.77 -16.33
N THR A 60 4.66 2.02 -17.43
CA THR A 60 4.34 3.12 -18.34
C THR A 60 2.95 2.97 -18.95
N GLY A 61 2.58 1.75 -19.37
CA GLY A 61 1.24 1.44 -19.89
C GLY A 61 0.14 1.68 -18.86
N ASP A 62 0.33 1.15 -17.64
CA ASP A 62 -0.60 1.33 -16.52
C ASP A 62 -0.81 2.82 -16.20
N ILE A 63 0.26 3.59 -16.02
CA ILE A 63 0.14 5.03 -15.73
C ILE A 63 -0.53 5.79 -16.89
N LYS A 64 -0.20 5.50 -18.15
CA LYS A 64 -0.88 6.13 -19.31
C LYS A 64 -2.36 5.78 -19.39
N GLN A 65 -2.75 4.59 -18.96
CA GLN A 65 -4.16 4.19 -18.88
C GLN A 65 -4.93 5.02 -17.85
N TYR A 66 -4.35 5.23 -16.66
CA TYR A 66 -5.02 5.95 -15.57
C TYR A 66 -4.88 7.48 -15.67
N PHE A 67 -3.78 7.96 -16.24
CA PHE A 67 -3.41 9.38 -16.36
C PHE A 67 -3.04 9.72 -17.83
N PRO A 68 -3.99 9.66 -18.78
CA PRO A 68 -3.69 9.80 -20.21
C PRO A 68 -3.14 11.17 -20.63
N ALA A 69 -3.35 12.21 -19.81
CA ALA A 69 -2.82 13.55 -20.04
C ALA A 69 -1.38 13.73 -19.53
N VAL A 70 -0.84 12.77 -18.77
CA VAL A 70 0.49 12.85 -18.18
C VAL A 70 1.51 12.18 -19.10
N PRO A 71 2.54 12.89 -19.58
CA PRO A 71 3.52 12.36 -20.52
C PRO A 71 4.59 11.51 -19.82
N PHE A 72 4.17 10.47 -19.12
CA PHE A 72 5.04 9.61 -18.29
C PHE A 72 5.69 8.47 -19.09
N ALA A 73 6.95 8.16 -18.77
CA ALA A 73 7.64 6.96 -19.22
C ALA A 73 8.62 6.47 -18.14
N ALA A 74 8.27 5.39 -17.44
CA ALA A 74 9.04 4.89 -16.31
C ALA A 74 10.50 4.57 -16.70
N THR A 75 11.45 5.12 -15.97
CA THR A 75 12.88 4.85 -16.12
C THR A 75 13.45 4.01 -14.97
N TRP A 76 12.73 3.95 -13.85
CA TRP A 76 13.11 3.20 -12.66
C TRP A 76 11.85 2.81 -11.86
N ALA A 77 11.95 1.70 -11.13
CA ALA A 77 10.95 1.34 -10.13
C ALA A 77 11.59 0.66 -8.90
N PHE A 78 10.91 0.79 -7.78
CA PHE A 78 11.12 0.02 -6.56
C PHE A 78 9.85 -0.76 -6.25
N VAL A 79 9.99 -2.06 -6.00
CA VAL A 79 8.86 -2.95 -5.69
C VAL A 79 9.11 -3.55 -4.32
N ALA A 80 8.15 -3.44 -3.41
CA ALA A 80 8.13 -4.18 -2.15
C ALA A 80 6.84 -4.96 -2.01
N THR A 81 6.96 -6.26 -1.72
CA THR A 81 5.85 -7.19 -1.53
C THR A 81 5.93 -7.79 -0.14
N TRP A 82 4.83 -7.76 0.59
CA TRP A 82 4.59 -8.55 1.78
C TRP A 82 3.71 -9.70 1.32
N ASP A 83 4.26 -10.91 1.31
CA ASP A 83 3.58 -12.10 0.79
C ASP A 83 3.17 -13.01 1.94
N HIS A 84 1.85 -13.21 2.07
CA HIS A 84 1.23 -14.06 3.07
C HIS A 84 1.70 -13.79 4.51
N VAL A 85 1.95 -12.52 4.84
CA VAL A 85 2.51 -12.15 6.15
C VAL A 85 1.47 -12.28 7.26
N ALA A 86 1.85 -12.94 8.35
CA ALA A 86 1.03 -13.09 9.54
C ALA A 86 1.08 -11.83 10.42
N TYR A 87 0.13 -11.72 11.36
CA TYR A 87 0.11 -10.67 12.38
C TYR A 87 0.72 -11.14 13.69
N TYR A 88 1.26 -10.20 14.44
CA TYR A 88 1.82 -10.46 15.76
C TYR A 88 0.78 -11.06 16.69
N GLY A 89 1.15 -12.15 17.37
CA GLY A 89 0.28 -12.89 18.29
C GLY A 89 -0.74 -13.79 17.61
N SER A 90 -0.69 -13.98 16.28
CA SER A 90 -1.58 -14.90 15.57
C SER A 90 -1.47 -16.34 16.09
N THR A 91 -2.61 -16.96 16.36
CA THR A 91 -2.75 -18.39 16.64
C THR A 91 -3.27 -19.17 15.42
N THR A 92 -3.38 -18.50 14.26
CA THR A 92 -3.93 -19.06 13.01
C THR A 92 -2.96 -18.92 11.83
N THR A 93 -3.35 -19.47 10.67
CA THR A 93 -2.60 -19.37 9.41
C THR A 93 -3.10 -18.24 8.51
N LYS A 94 -3.78 -17.22 9.07
CA LYS A 94 -4.22 -16.07 8.31
C LYS A 94 -3.02 -15.25 7.85
N GLY A 95 -3.04 -14.79 6.61
CA GLY A 95 -1.94 -14.02 6.04
C GLY A 95 -2.43 -12.94 5.07
N ASN A 96 -1.70 -11.83 5.03
CA ASN A 96 -1.98 -10.73 4.11
C ASN A 96 -0.95 -10.75 2.97
N THR A 97 -1.41 -10.56 1.72
CA THR A 97 -0.55 -10.34 0.55
C THR A 97 -0.85 -8.98 -0.07
N PHE A 98 0.13 -8.09 -0.03
CA PHE A 98 0.05 -6.74 -0.60
C PHE A 98 1.41 -6.25 -1.10
N GLN A 99 1.38 -5.24 -1.97
CA GLN A 99 2.58 -4.71 -2.64
C GLN A 99 2.50 -3.19 -2.79
N ALA A 100 3.64 -2.54 -2.64
CA ALA A 100 3.87 -1.17 -3.08
C ALA A 100 4.87 -1.13 -4.23
N VAL A 101 4.59 -0.28 -5.22
CA VAL A 101 5.50 0.06 -6.31
C VAL A 101 5.71 1.57 -6.31
N LEU A 102 6.96 2.00 -6.21
CA LEU A 102 7.36 3.39 -6.47
C LEU A 102 7.96 3.42 -7.87
N THR A 103 7.53 4.33 -8.73
CA THR A 103 8.09 4.46 -10.08
C THR A 103 8.26 5.91 -10.48
N THR A 104 9.30 6.19 -11.25
CA THR A 104 9.61 7.55 -11.70
C THR A 104 10.19 7.55 -13.11
N ASP A 105 10.00 8.65 -13.81
CA ASP A 105 10.71 9.01 -15.04
C ASP A 105 11.83 10.04 -14.81
N THR A 106 12.22 10.24 -13.55
CA THR A 106 13.12 11.28 -12.98
C THR A 106 12.48 12.64 -12.74
N LYS A 107 11.28 12.92 -13.27
CA LYS A 107 10.56 14.19 -13.05
C LYS A 107 9.24 13.96 -12.33
N MET A 108 8.48 12.98 -12.80
CA MET A 108 7.21 12.56 -12.24
C MET A 108 7.38 11.26 -11.47
N SER A 109 6.65 11.12 -10.38
CA SER A 109 6.74 10.00 -9.46
C SER A 109 5.36 9.49 -9.12
N PHE A 110 5.20 8.17 -9.16
CA PHE A 110 3.96 7.49 -8.84
C PHE A 110 4.18 6.44 -7.76
N VAL A 111 3.14 6.27 -6.95
CA VAL A 111 3.00 5.16 -6.00
C VAL A 111 1.81 4.32 -6.43
N ILE A 112 2.01 3.01 -6.50
CA ILE A 112 0.96 2.02 -6.78
C ILE A 112 0.88 1.08 -5.59
N PHE A 113 -0.30 0.88 -5.03
CA PHE A 113 -0.59 -0.19 -4.09
C PHE A 113 -1.42 -1.26 -4.77
N ASN A 114 -1.08 -2.51 -4.52
CA ASN A 114 -1.80 -3.68 -4.99
C ASN A 114 -2.13 -4.56 -3.77
N TYR A 115 -3.39 -4.96 -3.65
CA TYR A 115 -3.91 -5.81 -2.58
C TYR A 115 -4.48 -7.09 -3.19
N TRP A 116 -3.97 -8.25 -2.75
CA TRP A 116 -4.42 -9.55 -3.27
C TRP A 116 -5.34 -10.25 -2.29
N ASP A 117 -4.87 -10.45 -1.07
CA ASP A 117 -5.59 -11.15 -0.01
C ASP A 117 -5.33 -10.43 1.31
N ILE A 118 -6.38 -10.01 1.99
CA ILE A 118 -6.34 -9.29 3.26
C ILE A 118 -7.31 -9.99 4.20
N GLN A 119 -6.76 -10.69 5.18
CA GLN A 119 -7.48 -11.59 6.09
C GLN A 119 -7.48 -11.10 7.54
N TRP A 120 -6.65 -10.12 7.85
CA TRP A 120 -6.47 -9.52 9.17
C TRP A 120 -6.14 -8.03 9.04
N THR A 121 -6.42 -7.27 10.10
CA THR A 121 -6.19 -5.81 10.17
C THR A 121 -5.34 -5.38 11.35
N THR A 122 -5.24 -6.20 12.41
CA THR A 122 -4.64 -5.80 13.68
C THR A 122 -3.88 -6.95 14.34
N GLY A 123 -2.69 -6.66 14.87
CA GLY A 123 -1.94 -7.59 15.71
C GLY A 123 -2.25 -7.44 17.20
N ALA A 124 -1.90 -8.45 18.00
CA ALA A 124 -2.26 -8.52 19.42
C ALA A 124 -1.69 -7.36 20.27
N ALA A 125 -0.54 -6.78 19.90
CA ALA A 125 0.03 -5.62 20.60
C ALA A 125 -0.71 -4.30 20.29
N SER A 126 -1.62 -4.32 19.31
CA SER A 126 -2.51 -3.22 18.95
C SER A 126 -3.97 -3.54 19.31
N ASP A 127 -4.17 -4.36 20.34
CA ASP A 127 -5.48 -4.81 20.85
C ASP A 127 -6.30 -5.68 19.88
N GLY A 128 -5.65 -6.30 18.89
CA GLY A 128 -6.26 -7.26 17.98
C GLY A 128 -6.51 -8.63 18.63
N ASP A 129 -7.54 -9.33 18.18
CA ASP A 129 -7.84 -10.69 18.60
C ASP A 129 -6.89 -11.71 17.94
N ALA A 130 -6.33 -12.63 18.73
CA ALA A 130 -5.29 -13.57 18.31
C ALA A 130 -5.76 -14.62 17.28
N GLU A 131 -7.06 -14.92 17.23
CA GLU A 131 -7.63 -15.90 16.30
C GLU A 131 -8.08 -15.26 14.98
N THR A 132 -8.64 -14.05 15.06
CA THR A 132 -9.24 -13.37 13.91
C THR A 132 -8.32 -12.35 13.26
N GLY A 133 -7.41 -11.74 14.03
CA GLY A 133 -6.57 -10.62 13.59
C GLY A 133 -7.37 -9.34 13.36
N LEU A 134 -8.50 -9.18 14.06
CA LEU A 134 -9.45 -8.07 13.94
C LEU A 134 -9.65 -7.36 15.29
N GLY A 135 -10.27 -6.18 15.25
CA GLY A 135 -10.49 -5.33 16.44
C GLY A 135 -9.30 -4.42 16.73
N GLY A 136 -9.26 -3.82 17.91
CA GLY A 136 -8.16 -2.96 18.35
C GLY A 136 -7.97 -1.72 17.47
N THR A 137 -6.71 -1.40 17.13
CA THR A 137 -6.33 -0.32 16.19
C THR A 137 -5.99 -0.92 14.82
N PRO A 138 -6.90 -0.85 13.83
CA PRO A 138 -6.70 -1.44 12.51
C PRO A 138 -5.59 -0.80 11.71
N ALA A 139 -5.14 -1.53 10.69
CA ALA A 139 -4.12 -1.10 9.75
C ALA A 139 -4.41 0.26 9.10
N HIS A 140 -3.33 0.95 8.76
CA HIS A 140 -3.37 2.21 8.03
C HIS A 140 -2.81 2.04 6.61
N ALA A 141 -3.52 2.52 5.59
CA ALA A 141 -3.04 2.48 4.21
C ALA A 141 -3.00 3.88 3.58
N GLY A 142 -1.87 4.26 2.98
CA GLY A 142 -1.68 5.60 2.42
C GLY A 142 -0.22 6.02 2.27
N PHE A 143 0.00 7.33 2.26
CA PHE A 143 1.34 7.92 2.32
C PHE A 143 1.33 9.28 3.01
N ASN A 144 2.51 9.65 3.54
CA ASN A 144 2.79 10.94 4.14
C ASN A 144 4.10 11.49 3.57
N SER A 145 4.10 12.73 3.05
CA SER A 145 5.31 13.38 2.54
C SER A 145 6.12 14.11 3.62
N GLY A 146 5.60 14.20 4.84
CA GLY A 146 6.32 14.82 5.96
C GLY A 146 6.29 16.35 5.99
N ASP A 147 5.41 16.97 5.20
CA ASP A 147 5.24 18.43 5.10
C ASP A 147 3.88 18.94 5.60
N ASP A 148 3.15 18.09 6.33
CA ASP A 148 1.79 18.30 6.87
C ASP A 148 0.68 18.57 5.83
N THR A 149 1.01 18.61 4.54
CA THR A 149 0.07 19.02 3.47
C THR A 149 -0.15 17.94 2.43
N ASN A 150 0.89 17.18 2.10
CA ASN A 150 0.87 16.15 1.08
C ASN A 150 0.81 14.78 1.76
N PHE A 151 -0.41 14.35 2.06
CA PHE A 151 -0.69 13.01 2.58
C PHE A 151 -2.02 12.50 2.04
N TYR A 152 -2.21 11.19 2.08
CA TYR A 152 -3.48 10.58 1.72
C TYR A 152 -3.75 9.36 2.59
N ASN A 153 -4.96 9.31 3.18
CA ASN A 153 -5.49 8.16 3.89
C ASN A 153 -6.45 7.43 2.94
N ILE A 154 -6.17 6.17 2.62
CA ILE A 154 -7.11 5.35 1.84
C ILE A 154 -8.40 5.17 2.66
N PRO A 155 -9.60 5.31 2.05
CA PRO A 155 -10.86 5.07 2.72
C PRO A 155 -10.88 3.75 3.49
N GLY A 156 -11.29 3.82 4.75
CA GLY A 156 -11.32 2.67 5.66
C GLY A 156 -10.07 2.53 6.54
N SER A 157 -8.97 3.24 6.27
CA SER A 157 -7.76 3.21 7.11
C SER A 157 -8.08 3.51 8.57
N GLU A 158 -7.46 2.77 9.49
CA GLU A 158 -7.70 2.82 10.95
C GLU A 158 -9.14 2.51 11.38
N THR A 159 -9.90 1.83 10.52
CA THR A 159 -11.22 1.31 10.85
C THR A 159 -11.35 -0.13 10.37
N ASP A 160 -12.32 -0.86 10.91
CA ASP A 160 -12.60 -2.25 10.49
C ASP A 160 -12.88 -2.37 8.98
N ALA A 161 -13.26 -1.28 8.31
CA ALA A 161 -13.53 -1.26 6.87
C ALA A 161 -12.27 -1.49 6.02
N ILE A 162 -11.05 -1.30 6.56
CA ILE A 162 -9.79 -1.52 5.82
C ILE A 162 -9.64 -2.97 5.34
N ILE A 163 -10.33 -3.93 5.97
CA ILE A 163 -10.35 -5.34 5.53
C ILE A 163 -10.83 -5.49 4.08
N ASN A 164 -11.70 -4.58 3.61
CA ASN A 164 -12.29 -4.61 2.26
C ASN A 164 -11.42 -3.91 1.21
N ILE A 165 -10.17 -3.55 1.53
CA ILE A 165 -9.31 -2.76 0.63
C ILE A 165 -9.05 -3.44 -0.73
N THR A 166 -9.13 -4.76 -0.78
CA THR A 166 -9.05 -5.59 -2.01
C THR A 166 -10.19 -5.31 -3.00
N GLU A 167 -11.30 -4.72 -2.56
CA GLU A 167 -12.47 -4.40 -3.38
C GLU A 167 -12.52 -2.92 -3.79
N THR A 168 -11.73 -2.08 -3.13
CA THR A 168 -11.72 -0.62 -3.33
C THR A 168 -10.64 -0.18 -4.32
N SER A 169 -10.80 1.00 -4.93
CA SER A 169 -9.84 1.54 -5.90
C SER A 169 -10.12 3.02 -6.21
N ASN A 170 -9.09 3.77 -6.61
CA ASN A 170 -9.22 5.09 -7.26
C ASN A 170 -9.03 5.05 -8.79
N VAL A 171 -8.70 3.88 -9.36
CA VAL A 171 -8.44 3.68 -10.80
C VAL A 171 -9.38 2.67 -11.45
N ASN A 172 -10.48 2.31 -10.77
CA ASN A 172 -11.46 1.30 -11.22
C ASN A 172 -10.86 -0.10 -11.46
N VAL A 173 -9.81 -0.44 -10.72
CA VAL A 173 -9.23 -1.79 -10.70
C VAL A 173 -9.25 -2.26 -9.23
N PRO A 174 -10.14 -3.21 -8.85
CA PRO A 174 -10.27 -3.66 -7.48
C PRO A 174 -8.91 -4.01 -6.84
N GLY A 175 -8.66 -3.49 -5.64
CA GLY A 175 -7.42 -3.73 -4.90
C GLY A 175 -6.23 -2.96 -5.45
N ARG A 176 -6.44 -2.00 -6.37
CA ARG A 176 -5.37 -1.14 -6.88
C ARG A 176 -5.63 0.32 -6.60
N TRP A 177 -4.62 0.96 -6.01
CA TRP A 177 -4.59 2.39 -5.75
C TRP A 177 -3.36 3.01 -6.41
N VAL A 178 -3.53 4.12 -7.13
CA VAL A 178 -2.43 4.77 -7.87
C VAL A 178 -2.44 6.28 -7.63
N PHE A 179 -1.29 6.83 -7.25
CA PHE A 179 -1.15 8.25 -6.91
C PHE A 179 0.05 8.85 -7.63
N GLN A 180 -0.12 10.02 -8.24
CA GLN A 180 1.00 10.88 -8.59
C GLN A 180 1.44 11.64 -7.33
N VAL A 181 2.72 11.58 -6.99
CA VAL A 181 3.25 12.08 -5.71
C VAL A 181 4.30 13.19 -5.83
N ASP A 182 4.79 13.51 -7.04
CA ASP A 182 5.69 14.64 -7.28
C ASP A 182 4.96 16.01 -7.29
N ASP A 183 3.72 16.04 -7.76
CA ASP A 183 2.79 17.18 -7.71
C ASP A 183 1.46 16.65 -7.17
N PHE A 184 1.46 16.26 -5.88
CA PHE A 184 0.30 15.63 -5.29
C PHE A 184 -0.91 16.57 -5.32
N LYS A 185 -1.93 16.14 -6.05
CA LYS A 185 -3.27 16.74 -6.04
C LYS A 185 -4.22 15.61 -5.71
N VAL A 186 -5.18 15.86 -4.83
CA VAL A 186 -6.25 14.90 -4.55
C VAL A 186 -7.09 14.74 -5.82
N THR A 187 -6.73 13.77 -6.66
CA THR A 187 -7.48 13.44 -7.87
C THR A 187 -8.52 12.39 -7.55
N GLY A 188 -9.79 12.74 -7.73
CA GLY A 188 -10.90 11.82 -7.55
C GLY A 188 -11.21 11.53 -6.08
N VAL A 189 -12.21 12.22 -5.53
CA VAL A 189 -12.99 11.61 -4.44
C VAL A 189 -13.49 10.27 -4.98
N PRO A 190 -13.37 9.15 -4.26
CA PRO A 190 -13.91 7.87 -4.71
C PRO A 190 -15.43 8.04 -4.89
N THR A 191 -15.89 8.26 -6.12
CA THR A 191 -17.29 8.03 -6.43
C THR A 191 -17.46 6.52 -6.46
N GLU A 192 -17.97 5.98 -5.36
CA GLU A 192 -18.51 4.63 -5.30
C GLU A 192 -19.40 4.39 -6.52
N VAL A 193 -18.98 3.50 -7.42
CA VAL A 193 -19.65 2.24 -7.81
C VAL A 193 -18.72 1.57 -8.86
N PRO A 194 -18.11 0.41 -8.58
CA PRO A 194 -17.28 -0.30 -9.55
C PRO A 194 -18.14 -0.87 -10.68
N LYS A 195 -17.73 -0.64 -11.94
CA LYS A 195 -18.07 -1.57 -13.04
C LYS A 195 -17.02 -2.67 -13.04
N MET A 196 -17.44 -3.90 -12.72
CA MET A 196 -16.61 -5.09 -12.84
C MET A 196 -16.06 -5.23 -14.27
N ALA A 197 -14.74 -5.13 -14.41
CA ALA A 197 -14.02 -5.76 -15.50
C ALA A 197 -13.27 -6.96 -14.91
N ALA A 198 -13.57 -8.16 -15.40
CA ALA A 198 -12.81 -9.35 -15.08
C ALA A 198 -11.43 -9.23 -15.75
N ALA A 199 -10.36 -9.14 -14.96
CA ALA A 199 -9.00 -9.27 -15.44
C ALA A 199 -8.30 -10.38 -14.65
N ASN A 200 -8.31 -11.58 -15.23
CA ASN A 200 -7.34 -12.61 -14.92
C ASN A 200 -6.02 -12.14 -15.53
N ASN A 201 -5.09 -11.61 -14.74
CA ASN A 201 -3.66 -11.56 -15.06
C ASN A 201 -2.85 -11.19 -13.82
N CYS A 202 -1.75 -11.93 -13.61
CA CYS A 202 -0.80 -11.74 -12.53
C CYS A 202 -0.43 -10.27 -12.31
N TRP A 203 -0.39 -9.88 -11.04
CA TRP A 203 0.12 -8.60 -10.57
C TRP A 203 1.60 -8.49 -10.93
N LEU A 204 1.88 -7.68 -11.95
CA LEU A 204 3.19 -7.48 -12.60
C LEU A 204 3.79 -8.68 -13.34
#